data_AF-A0A3P7DGR2-F1
#
_entry.id   AF-A0A3P7DGR2-F1
#
_cell.length_a   1.000
_cell.length_b   1.000
_cell.length_c   1.000
_cell.angle_alpha   90.00
_cell.angle_beta   90.00
_cell.angle_gamma   90.00
#
_symmetry.space_group_name_H-M   'P 1'
#
loop_
_entity.id
_entity.type
_entity.pdbx_description
1 polymer ?
#
loop_
_entity_poly.entity_id
_entity_poly.type
_entity_poly.pdbx_seq_one_letter_code
_entity_poly.pdbx_strand_id
1 'polypeptide(L)'
;MQQVILILSRLIATCRKQWLSNNSARFILEEINVAFVKTKKTQYHWDLYREIIKYSTKYNQQQSQFWTIISDEQTFIVMANLRRLLSAFNNSQQSFILGRISSKRNLRSYLFPWNIYTTILPQAGIVFSHTALDLMTNDACFGWLSPRATERALIRCSNLMNVQLVDPIDKDGKHLFIPNGFNELIAGSELDSSKKMQNPVYCCSDQGISFGSLNYRDHRILDYATARIKVFGY
;
A
#
# COMPACT_ATOMS: atom_id res chain seq x y z
N MET A 1 -16.49 16.74 -1.41
CA MET A 1 -15.94 15.40 -1.12
C MET A 1 -14.96 15.55 0.03
N GLN A 2 -15.13 14.79 1.11
CA GLN A 2 -14.09 14.60 2.13
C GLN A 2 -13.29 13.37 1.71
N GLN A 3 -11.97 13.42 1.81
CA GLN A 3 -11.13 12.22 1.67
C GLN A 3 -10.62 11.86 3.06
N VAL A 4 -10.86 10.62 3.47
CA VAL A 4 -10.27 10.04 4.67
C VAL A 4 -8.97 9.37 4.23
N ILE A 5 -7.85 9.87 4.73
CA ILE A 5 -6.54 9.25 4.52
C ILE A 5 -6.18 8.53 5.81
N LEU A 6 -6.01 7.22 5.69
CA LEU A 6 -5.56 6.38 6.78
C LEU A 6 -4.04 6.47 6.83
N ILE A 7 -3.52 6.99 7.94
CA ILE A 7 -2.10 6.97 8.25
C ILE A 7 -1.95 5.91 9.35
N LEU A 8 -1.63 4.66 9.00
CA LEU A 8 -1.22 3.74 10.06
C LEU A 8 0.21 4.08 10.44
N SER A 9 0.30 4.63 11.65
CA SER A 9 1.53 5.17 12.19
C SER A 9 2.20 4.18 13.17
N ARG A 10 1.43 3.26 13.80
CA ARG A 10 1.99 2.27 14.74
C ARG A 10 2.03 0.86 14.17
N LEU A 11 3.24 0.42 13.82
CA LEU A 11 3.62 -0.99 13.79
C LEU A 11 4.66 -1.24 14.89
N ILE A 12 4.22 -1.17 16.15
CA ILE A 12 5.09 -1.58 17.27
C ILE A 12 5.13 -3.11 17.27
N ALA A 13 6.32 -3.69 17.17
CA ALA A 13 6.57 -5.10 17.47
C ALA A 13 6.49 -5.35 18.99
N THR A 14 5.38 -4.99 19.64
CA THR A 14 5.12 -5.38 21.03
C THR A 14 4.47 -6.75 21.04
N CYS A 15 5.25 -7.75 20.65
CA CYS A 15 5.00 -9.13 21.05
C CYS A 15 5.39 -9.27 22.52
N ARG A 16 4.60 -8.72 23.45
CA ARG A 16 4.78 -8.97 24.89
C ARG A 16 3.52 -9.60 25.46
N LYS A 17 3.57 -10.94 25.51
CA LYS A 17 2.83 -11.88 26.36
C LYS A 17 1.62 -11.30 27.11
N GLN A 18 0.41 -11.64 26.65
CA GLN A 18 -0.70 -11.92 27.57
C GLN A 18 -1.50 -13.11 27.03
N TRP A 19 -0.89 -14.28 27.21
CA TRP A 19 -1.61 -15.52 27.46
C TRP A 19 -2.22 -15.39 28.86
N LEU A 20 -3.55 -15.38 28.96
CA LEU A 20 -4.38 -15.99 30.01
C LEU A 20 -5.74 -15.30 30.07
N SER A 21 -6.78 -16.13 30.02
CA SER A 21 -8.16 -15.89 30.48
C SER A 21 -9.12 -15.13 29.54
N ASN A 22 -10.06 -15.93 29.03
CA ASN A 22 -11.49 -15.68 28.82
C ASN A 22 -12.00 -14.55 27.93
N ASN A 23 -12.73 -15.04 26.92
CA ASN A 23 -13.97 -14.53 26.33
C ASN A 23 -13.98 -13.19 25.58
N SER A 24 -14.41 -13.34 24.32
CA SER A 24 -15.14 -12.40 23.47
C SER A 24 -14.41 -11.12 23.01
N ALA A 25 -14.18 -11.08 21.70
CA ALA A 25 -13.86 -9.89 20.89
C ALA A 25 -12.55 -9.18 21.24
N ARG A 26 -11.43 -9.67 20.67
CA ARG A 26 -10.22 -8.84 20.54
C ARG A 26 -10.52 -7.69 19.58
N PHE A 27 -10.79 -6.54 20.18
CA PHE A 27 -10.74 -5.24 19.55
C PHE A 27 -9.42 -5.09 18.78
N ILE A 28 -9.50 -4.77 17.50
CA ILE A 28 -8.39 -4.20 16.75
C ILE A 28 -8.13 -2.81 17.34
N LEU A 29 -7.40 -2.76 18.46
CA LEU A 29 -6.69 -1.56 18.92
C LEU A 29 -5.31 -1.53 18.24
N GLU A 30 -5.28 -1.82 16.94
CA GLU A 30 -4.19 -1.34 16.11
C GLU A 30 -4.46 0.15 15.95
N GLU A 31 -3.62 1.01 16.53
CA GLU A 31 -3.83 2.46 16.57
C GLU A 31 -3.69 3.05 15.15
N ILE A 32 -4.79 2.96 14.39
CA ILE A 32 -4.97 3.59 13.09
C ILE A 32 -5.18 5.08 13.35
N ASN A 33 -4.24 5.93 12.90
CA ASN A 33 -4.47 7.37 12.91
C ASN A 33 -5.21 7.76 11.64
N VAL A 34 -6.46 8.16 11.82
CA VAL A 34 -7.32 8.58 10.73
C VAL A 34 -7.22 10.10 10.60
N ALA A 35 -6.64 10.58 9.50
CA ALA A 35 -6.58 12.00 9.19
C ALA A 35 -7.66 12.35 8.17
N PHE A 36 -8.59 13.23 8.56
CA PHE A 36 -9.61 13.75 7.65
C PHE A 36 -9.08 15.00 6.96
N VAL A 37 -8.88 14.93 5.64
CA VAL A 37 -8.42 16.08 4.85
C VAL A 37 -9.59 16.63 4.04
N LYS A 38 -10.01 17.86 4.37
CA LYS A 38 -11.06 18.57 3.61
C LYS A 38 -10.44 19.21 2.37
N THR A 39 -10.50 18.51 1.25
CA THR A 39 -9.92 18.97 -0.02
C THR A 39 -10.80 18.61 -1.22
N LYS A 40 -10.71 19.40 -2.30
CA LYS A 40 -11.28 19.04 -3.62
C LYS A 40 -10.32 18.19 -4.45
N LYS A 41 -9.04 18.12 -4.07
CA LYS A 41 -8.03 17.30 -4.75
C LYS A 41 -8.19 15.84 -4.35
N THR A 42 -7.81 14.93 -5.24
CA THR A 42 -7.76 13.50 -4.96
C THR A 42 -6.35 13.07 -4.56
N GLN A 43 -6.19 11.94 -3.88
CA GLN A 43 -4.88 11.33 -3.55
C GLN A 43 -3.93 11.14 -4.76
N TYR A 44 -4.48 11.12 -5.97
CA TYR A 44 -3.72 11.05 -7.22
C TYR A 44 -3.01 12.35 -7.58
N HIS A 45 -3.32 13.46 -6.90
CA HIS A 45 -2.63 14.72 -7.06
C HIS A 45 -1.44 14.81 -6.11
N TRP A 46 -0.26 15.02 -6.68
CA TRP A 46 1.00 15.05 -5.95
C TRP A 46 1.02 16.11 -4.84
N ASP A 47 0.44 17.29 -5.09
CA ASP A 47 0.37 18.36 -4.09
C ASP A 47 -0.30 17.90 -2.79
N LEU A 48 -1.44 17.22 -2.91
CA LEU A 48 -2.17 16.70 -1.77
C LEU A 48 -1.37 15.57 -1.10
N TYR A 49 -0.80 14.68 -1.91
CA TYR A 49 -0.01 13.57 -1.38
C TYR A 49 1.23 14.04 -0.60
N ARG A 50 1.88 15.12 -1.05
CA ARG A 50 2.98 15.74 -0.29
C ARG A 50 2.50 16.35 1.03
N GLU A 51 1.34 17.01 1.05
CA GLU A 51 0.77 17.54 2.30
C GLU A 51 0.54 16.41 3.31
N ILE A 52 0.06 15.25 2.85
CA ILE A 52 -0.09 14.04 3.67
C ILE A 52 1.27 13.58 4.19
N ILE A 53 2.29 13.43 3.31
CA ILE A 53 3.64 13.02 3.72
C ILE A 53 4.21 13.99 4.77
N LYS A 54 4.09 15.32 4.55
CA LYS A 54 4.55 16.35 5.49
C LYS A 54 3.83 16.25 6.84
N TYR A 55 2.52 16.00 6.82
CA TYR A 55 1.73 15.79 8.03
C TYR A 55 2.16 14.52 8.77
N SER A 56 2.30 13.39 8.07
CA SER A 56 2.79 12.13 8.63
C SER A 56 4.19 12.29 9.24
N THR A 57 5.10 12.98 8.54
CA THR A 57 6.46 13.24 9.03
C THR A 57 6.45 14.02 10.35
N LYS A 58 5.70 15.13 10.41
CA LYS A 58 5.57 15.95 11.61
C LYS A 58 4.94 15.17 12.78
N TYR A 59 3.96 14.32 12.49
CA TYR A 59 3.34 13.46 13.49
C TYR A 59 4.31 12.40 14.02
N ASN A 60 5.09 11.78 13.14
CA ASN A 60 6.08 10.75 13.49
C ASN A 60 7.24 11.32 14.30
N GLN A 61 7.62 12.59 14.12
CA GLN A 61 8.64 13.20 14.99
C GLN A 61 8.23 13.18 16.48
N GLN A 62 6.93 13.13 16.77
CA GLN A 62 6.40 13.05 18.14
C GLN A 62 6.32 11.61 18.68
N GLN A 63 6.45 10.59 17.82
CA GLN A 63 6.34 9.18 18.18
C GLN A 63 7.43 8.37 17.47
N SER A 64 8.33 7.72 18.20
CA SER A 64 9.40 6.88 17.62
C SER A 64 8.83 5.70 16.82
N GLN A 65 8.49 5.93 15.56
CA GLN A 65 7.85 5.00 14.65
C GLN A 65 8.82 4.55 13.56
N PHE A 66 8.76 3.26 13.20
CA PHE A 66 9.67 2.67 12.21
C PHE A 66 9.13 2.73 10.78
N TRP A 67 7.82 2.52 10.61
CA TRP A 67 7.16 2.39 9.31
C TRP A 67 5.83 3.12 9.30
N THR A 68 5.52 3.78 8.19
CA THR A 68 4.24 4.48 7.99
C THR A 68 3.60 4.02 6.71
N ILE A 69 2.35 3.61 6.78
CA ILE A 69 1.55 3.31 5.59
C ILE A 69 0.54 4.43 5.36
N ILE A 70 0.51 4.90 4.12
CA ILE A 70 -0.43 5.89 3.62
C ILE A 70 -1.37 5.16 2.67
N SER A 71 -2.66 5.14 3.01
CA SER A 71 -3.71 4.56 2.18
C SER A 71 -5.02 5.36 2.26
N ASP A 72 -5.97 5.06 1.38
CA ASP A 72 -7.31 5.64 1.42
C ASP A 72 -8.30 4.78 2.23
N GLU A 73 -9.54 5.26 2.34
CA GLU A 73 -10.66 4.57 3.00
C GLU A 73 -11.12 3.28 2.33
N GLN A 74 -10.76 3.08 1.05
CA GLN A 74 -11.14 1.93 0.24
C GLN A 74 -10.05 0.84 0.24
N THR A 75 -9.01 1.04 1.05
CA THR A 75 -7.90 0.10 1.20
C THR A 75 -8.08 -0.73 2.47
N PHE A 76 -8.16 -2.05 2.32
CA PHE A 76 -8.10 -2.99 3.44
C PHE A 76 -6.67 -3.53 3.60
N ILE A 77 -6.16 -3.60 4.82
CA ILE A 77 -4.78 -4.01 5.10
C ILE A 77 -4.77 -5.22 6.04
N VAL A 78 -4.14 -6.30 5.59
CA VAL A 78 -3.90 -7.51 6.38
C VAL A 78 -2.64 -7.30 7.22
N MET A 79 -2.82 -6.78 8.43
CA MET A 79 -1.73 -6.33 9.29
C MET A 79 -0.76 -7.46 9.70
N ALA A 80 -1.24 -8.71 9.78
CA ALA A 80 -0.39 -9.88 10.02
C ALA A 80 0.63 -10.11 8.89
N ASN A 81 0.19 -10.01 7.64
CA ASN A 81 1.05 -10.18 6.46
C ASN A 81 2.00 -8.99 6.30
N LEU A 82 1.51 -7.77 6.55
CA LEU A 82 2.35 -6.56 6.54
C LEU A 82 3.50 -6.67 7.55
N ARG A 83 3.21 -7.06 8.79
CA ARG A 83 4.25 -7.25 9.83
C ARG A 83 5.29 -8.29 9.43
N ARG A 84 4.85 -9.40 8.84
CA ARG A 84 5.76 -10.46 8.35
C ARG A 84 6.69 -9.91 7.28
N LEU A 85 6.17 -9.17 6.30
CA LEU A 85 7.01 -8.55 5.27
C LEU A 85 8.02 -7.58 5.88
N LEU A 86 7.56 -6.65 6.73
CA LEU A 86 8.41 -5.61 7.30
C LEU A 86 9.48 -6.16 8.25
N SER A 87 9.23 -7.30 8.90
CA SER A 87 10.25 -7.97 9.72
C SER A 87 11.48 -8.41 8.92
N ALA A 88 11.35 -8.63 7.61
CA ALA A 88 12.48 -8.91 6.72
C ALA A 88 13.32 -7.66 6.39
N PHE A 89 12.76 -6.46 6.57
CA PHE A 89 13.40 -5.17 6.25
C PHE A 89 14.00 -4.45 7.47
N ASN A 90 14.33 -5.17 8.56
CA ASN A 90 14.77 -4.61 9.85
C ASN A 90 16.06 -3.73 9.82
N ASN A 91 16.63 -3.41 8.66
CA ASN A 91 17.73 -2.46 8.57
C ASN A 91 17.20 -1.01 8.56
N SER A 92 17.31 -0.33 9.71
CA SER A 92 16.77 1.03 9.92
C SER A 92 17.41 2.11 9.07
N GLN A 93 18.59 1.88 8.50
CA GLN A 93 19.33 2.90 7.74
C GLN A 93 18.89 3.03 6.28
N GLN A 94 18.19 2.04 5.75
CA GLN A 94 17.82 2.03 4.33
C GLN A 94 16.49 2.75 4.10
N SER A 95 16.45 3.56 3.05
CA SER A 95 15.27 4.30 2.62
C SER A 95 14.45 3.44 1.65
N PHE A 96 13.35 2.88 2.14
CA PHE A 96 12.47 2.00 1.38
C PHE A 96 11.07 2.59 1.23
N ILE A 97 10.53 2.46 0.02
CA ILE A 97 9.12 2.64 -0.27
C ILE A 97 8.59 1.32 -0.82
N LEU A 98 7.65 0.72 -0.11
CA LEU A 98 6.99 -0.51 -0.52
C LEU A 98 5.61 -0.19 -1.08
N GLY A 99 5.29 -0.76 -2.23
CA GLY A 99 3.97 -0.62 -2.80
C GLY A 99 3.89 -1.27 -4.16
N ARG A 100 2.70 -1.24 -4.75
CA ARG A 100 2.47 -1.86 -6.05
C ARG A 100 3.08 -1.03 -7.18
N ILE A 101 4.06 -1.58 -7.90
CA ILE A 101 4.67 -0.93 -9.06
C ILE A 101 4.13 -1.57 -10.33
N SER A 102 3.56 -0.75 -11.21
CA SER A 102 3.11 -1.17 -12.53
C SER A 102 3.96 -0.51 -13.60
N SER A 103 4.46 -1.30 -14.55
CA SER A 103 5.13 -0.81 -15.75
C SER A 103 4.12 -0.78 -16.89
N LYS A 104 3.72 0.42 -17.34
CA LYS A 104 2.82 0.58 -18.48
C LYS A 104 3.62 0.75 -19.77
N ARG A 105 3.38 -0.15 -20.71
CA ARG A 105 3.91 -0.08 -22.08
C ARG A 105 2.86 0.54 -22.99
N ASN A 106 3.18 1.68 -23.59
CA ASN A 106 2.34 2.26 -24.66
C ASN A 106 2.66 1.60 -26.01
N LEU A 107 1.76 1.69 -27.01
CA LEU A 107 2.05 1.19 -28.37
C LEU A 107 3.39 1.72 -28.91
N ARG A 108 3.72 3.00 -28.64
CA ARG A 108 5.02 3.60 -29.01
C ARG A 108 6.22 3.02 -28.26
N SER A 109 6.02 2.41 -27.09
CA SER A 109 7.10 1.75 -26.34
C SER A 109 7.57 0.45 -26.98
N TYR A 110 6.80 -0.12 -27.92
CA TYR A 110 7.23 -1.26 -28.71
C TYR A 110 8.35 -0.88 -29.69
N LEU A 111 8.26 0.33 -30.26
CA LEU A 111 9.27 0.87 -31.18
C LEU A 111 10.41 1.57 -30.44
N PHE A 112 10.12 2.18 -29.29
CA PHE A 112 11.08 2.93 -28.49
C PHE A 112 11.06 2.44 -27.04
N PRO A 113 11.96 1.52 -26.65
CA PRO A 113 12.02 0.96 -25.30
C PRO A 113 12.13 2.01 -24.19
N TRP A 114 12.63 3.21 -24.50
CA TRP A 114 12.75 4.33 -23.56
C TRP A 114 11.41 4.99 -23.17
N ASN A 115 10.30 4.64 -23.82
CA ASN A 115 8.98 5.17 -23.50
C ASN A 115 8.17 4.28 -22.54
N ILE A 116 8.84 3.35 -21.87
CA ILE A 116 8.27 2.61 -20.75
C ILE A 116 8.26 3.54 -19.54
N TYR A 117 7.10 3.71 -18.93
CA TYR A 117 7.02 4.45 -17.67
C TYR A 117 6.51 3.54 -16.56
N THR A 118 7.18 3.64 -15.43
CA THR A 118 6.79 2.99 -14.19
C THR A 118 5.86 3.92 -13.41
N THR A 119 4.89 3.31 -12.73
CA THR A 119 3.92 3.98 -11.86
C THR A 119 3.79 3.18 -10.59
N ILE A 120 3.78 3.83 -9.44
CA ILE A 120 3.34 3.22 -8.18
C ILE A 120 1.85 3.50 -8.00
N LEU A 121 1.10 2.53 -7.47
CA LEU A 121 -0.36 2.60 -7.34
C LEU A 121 -0.77 2.92 -5.89
N PRO A 122 -1.17 4.17 -5.58
CA PRO A 122 -1.62 4.55 -4.23
C PRO A 122 -2.85 3.78 -3.75
N GLN A 123 -3.65 3.25 -4.68
CA GLN A 123 -4.88 2.50 -4.40
C GLN A 123 -4.63 1.23 -3.59
N ALA A 124 -3.44 0.64 -3.70
CA ALA A 124 -3.06 -0.51 -2.91
C ALA A 124 -2.46 -0.11 -1.55
N GLY A 125 -2.35 1.18 -1.24
CA GLY A 125 -1.56 1.68 -0.11
C GLY A 125 -0.06 1.62 -0.36
N ILE A 126 0.66 2.54 0.26
CA ILE A 126 2.12 2.68 0.11
C ILE A 126 2.75 2.76 1.51
N VAL A 127 3.78 1.95 1.73
CA VAL A 127 4.52 1.89 2.99
C VAL A 127 5.85 2.62 2.83
N PHE A 128 6.17 3.47 3.78
CA PHE A 128 7.39 4.25 3.84
C PHE A 128 8.20 3.82 5.06
N SER A 129 9.50 3.61 4.87
CA SER A 129 10.43 3.64 6.00
C SER A 129 10.50 5.05 6.56
N HIS A 130 10.87 5.19 7.83
CA HIS A 130 11.02 6.50 8.46
C HIS A 130 11.94 7.45 7.67
N THR A 131 13.12 6.96 7.25
CA THR A 131 14.08 7.73 6.45
C THR A 131 13.54 8.09 5.06
N ALA A 132 12.82 7.17 4.41
CA ALA A 132 12.19 7.45 3.13
C ALA A 132 11.12 8.54 3.27
N LEU A 133 10.29 8.47 4.30
CA LEU A 133 9.22 9.44 4.55
C LEU A 133 9.80 10.86 4.71
N ASP A 134 10.85 11.01 5.52
CA ASP A 134 11.53 12.29 5.73
C ASP A 134 12.14 12.83 4.42
N LEU A 135 12.83 11.98 3.66
CA LEU A 135 13.43 12.36 2.37
C LEU A 135 12.38 12.80 1.33
N MET A 136 11.18 12.20 1.35
CA MET A 136 10.10 12.57 0.44
C MET A 136 9.51 13.97 0.71
N THR A 137 9.80 14.58 1.88
CA THR A 137 9.35 15.95 2.18
C THR A 137 10.20 17.04 1.50
N ASN A 138 11.35 16.67 0.93
CA ASN A 138 12.29 17.60 0.32
C ASN A 138 11.64 18.41 -0.81
N ASP A 139 11.92 19.71 -0.85
CA ASP A 139 11.36 20.61 -1.85
C ASP A 139 11.88 20.32 -3.27
N ALA A 140 13.00 19.61 -3.44
CA ALA A 140 13.47 19.10 -4.73
C ALA A 140 12.46 18.17 -5.43
N CYS A 141 11.57 17.53 -4.65
CA CYS A 141 10.50 16.69 -5.18
C CYS A 141 9.28 17.47 -5.71
N PHE A 142 9.36 18.80 -5.73
CA PHE A 142 8.29 19.67 -6.18
C PHE A 142 8.81 20.79 -7.07
N GLY A 143 8.05 21.08 -8.11
CA GLY A 143 8.38 22.16 -9.03
C GLY A 143 7.60 22.05 -10.32
N TRP A 144 7.77 23.04 -11.19
CA TRP A 144 7.06 23.13 -12.47
C TRP A 144 7.22 21.88 -13.35
N LEU A 145 8.41 21.27 -13.33
CA LEU A 145 8.72 20.07 -14.10
C LEU A 145 8.29 18.76 -13.43
N SER A 146 7.80 18.80 -12.19
CA SER A 146 7.40 17.59 -11.47
C SER A 146 6.06 17.04 -12.02
N PRO A 147 5.90 15.70 -12.14
CA PRO A 147 4.62 15.13 -12.52
C PRO A 147 3.54 15.55 -11.52
N ARG A 148 2.37 15.96 -12.02
CA ARG A 148 1.22 16.28 -11.14
C ARG A 148 0.56 15.04 -10.56
N ALA A 149 0.71 13.90 -11.23
CA ALA A 149 0.16 12.62 -10.80
C ALA A 149 1.09 11.95 -9.78
N THR A 150 0.56 11.66 -8.59
CA THR A 150 1.28 10.99 -7.48
C THR A 150 2.00 9.73 -7.96
N GLU A 151 1.35 8.92 -8.79
CA GLU A 151 1.90 7.64 -9.31
C GLU A 151 3.27 7.80 -10.00
N ARG A 152 3.49 8.92 -10.69
CA ARG A 152 4.74 9.22 -11.39
C ARG A 152 5.65 10.13 -10.56
N ALA A 153 5.05 11.06 -9.84
CA ALA A 153 5.77 12.03 -9.02
C ALA A 153 6.57 11.32 -7.93
N LEU A 154 5.97 10.31 -7.31
CA LEU A 154 6.60 9.54 -6.25
C LEU A 154 7.83 8.79 -6.78
N ILE A 155 7.73 8.08 -7.90
CA ILE A 155 8.87 7.39 -8.53
C ILE A 155 10.00 8.37 -8.86
N ARG A 156 9.66 9.51 -9.46
CA ARG A 156 10.67 10.52 -9.78
C ARG A 156 11.34 11.06 -8.51
N CYS A 157 10.57 11.39 -7.48
CA CYS A 157 11.08 11.88 -6.21
C CYS A 157 11.97 10.84 -5.53
N SER A 158 11.57 9.58 -5.52
CA SER A 158 12.38 8.48 -5.00
C SER A 158 13.70 8.33 -5.75
N ASN A 159 13.70 8.41 -7.08
CA ASN A 159 14.95 8.39 -7.86
C ASN A 159 15.85 9.59 -7.55
N LEU A 160 15.27 10.79 -7.40
CA LEU A 160 16.02 12.02 -7.05
C LEU A 160 16.64 11.94 -5.65
N MET A 161 15.91 11.37 -4.70
CA MET A 161 16.32 11.25 -3.30
C MET A 161 17.06 9.96 -2.99
N ASN A 162 17.37 9.14 -4.01
CA ASN A 162 17.99 7.83 -3.88
C ASN A 162 17.28 6.91 -2.87
N VAL A 163 15.93 6.91 -2.91
CA VAL A 163 15.07 6.04 -2.12
C VAL A 163 14.69 4.83 -2.94
N GLN A 164 14.88 3.64 -2.37
CA GLN A 164 14.62 2.38 -3.07
C GLN A 164 13.12 2.08 -3.06
N LEU A 165 12.50 2.05 -4.25
CA LEU A 165 11.15 1.49 -4.39
C LEU A 165 11.24 -0.02 -4.57
N VAL A 166 10.39 -0.73 -3.85
CA VAL A 166 10.27 -2.18 -3.91
C VAL A 166 8.81 -2.54 -4.13
N ASP A 167 8.54 -3.38 -5.15
CA ASP A 167 7.27 -4.08 -5.32
C ASP A 167 7.43 -5.48 -4.71
N PRO A 168 6.86 -5.77 -3.54
CA PRO A 168 7.01 -7.06 -2.88
C PRO A 168 6.21 -8.12 -3.62
N ILE A 169 6.90 -9.21 -3.96
CA ILE A 169 6.38 -10.33 -4.72
C ILE A 169 6.58 -11.60 -3.89
N ASP A 170 5.60 -12.51 -3.92
CA ASP A 170 5.69 -13.81 -3.25
C ASP A 170 6.54 -14.83 -4.05
N LYS A 171 6.58 -16.07 -3.55
CA LYS A 171 7.33 -17.17 -4.19
C LYS A 171 6.74 -17.60 -5.55
N ASP A 172 5.47 -17.30 -5.79
CA ASP A 172 4.75 -17.64 -7.01
C ASP A 172 4.84 -16.52 -8.07
N GLY A 173 5.54 -15.42 -7.77
CA GLY A 173 5.61 -14.27 -8.66
C GLY A 173 4.40 -13.33 -8.58
N LYS A 174 3.54 -13.47 -7.56
CA LYS A 174 2.35 -12.64 -7.35
C LYS A 174 2.65 -11.46 -6.43
N HIS A 175 2.03 -10.32 -6.72
CA HIS A 175 2.22 -9.09 -5.97
C HIS A 175 1.49 -9.14 -4.62
N LEU A 176 2.11 -8.60 -3.58
CA LEU A 176 1.50 -8.54 -2.24
C LEU A 176 0.56 -7.35 -2.07
N PHE A 177 0.79 -6.27 -2.82
CA PHE A 177 -0.05 -5.06 -2.80
C PHE A 177 -1.03 -5.12 -3.97
N ILE A 178 -2.31 -5.29 -3.68
CA ILE A 178 -3.34 -5.58 -4.69
C ILE A 178 -4.27 -4.36 -4.80
N PRO A 179 -4.29 -3.64 -5.94
CA PRO A 179 -5.15 -2.45 -6.11
C PRO A 179 -6.63 -2.80 -6.40
N ASN A 180 -6.93 -4.10 -6.54
CA ASN A 180 -8.17 -4.66 -7.05
C ASN A 180 -9.26 -4.77 -5.97
N GLY A 181 -10.49 -4.47 -6.37
CA GLY A 181 -11.67 -4.56 -5.50
C GLY A 181 -12.19 -6.00 -5.34
N PHE A 182 -13.12 -6.18 -4.41
CA PHE A 182 -13.58 -7.50 -3.95
C PHE A 182 -14.07 -8.45 -5.07
N ASN A 183 -14.79 -7.90 -6.05
CA ASN A 183 -15.28 -8.69 -7.19
C ASN A 183 -14.13 -9.31 -8.00
N GLU A 184 -13.02 -8.59 -8.16
CA GLU A 184 -11.85 -9.07 -8.90
C GLU A 184 -11.00 -10.06 -8.07
N LEU A 185 -11.17 -10.06 -6.73
CA LEU A 185 -10.52 -11.02 -5.83
C LEU A 185 -11.25 -12.37 -5.81
N ILE A 186 -12.58 -12.35 -5.84
CA ILE A 186 -13.43 -13.55 -5.76
C ILE A 186 -13.73 -14.11 -7.14
N ALA A 187 -14.18 -13.27 -8.07
CA ALA A 187 -14.33 -13.69 -9.45
C ALA A 187 -12.90 -13.78 -9.99
N GLY A 188 -12.36 -14.99 -10.07
CA GLY A 188 -11.16 -15.25 -10.85
C GLY A 188 -11.44 -14.91 -12.31
N SER A 189 -11.39 -13.63 -12.68
CA SER A 189 -11.49 -13.09 -14.04
C SER A 189 -12.41 -13.85 -15.02
N GLU A 190 -13.63 -14.22 -14.63
CA GLU A 190 -14.61 -14.80 -15.56
C GLU A 190 -15.49 -13.76 -16.27
N LEU A 191 -15.28 -12.46 -16.02
CA LEU A 191 -16.09 -11.40 -16.68
C LEU A 191 -15.40 -10.67 -17.85
N ASP A 192 -14.18 -11.05 -18.24
CA ASP A 192 -13.60 -10.65 -19.53
C ASP A 192 -12.95 -11.87 -20.24
N SER A 193 -13.80 -12.80 -20.64
CA SER A 193 -13.49 -14.02 -21.40
C SER A 193 -13.05 -13.77 -22.85
N SER A 194 -12.33 -12.69 -23.15
CA SER A 194 -11.76 -12.46 -24.50
C SER A 194 -10.27 -12.77 -24.63
N LYS A 195 -9.56 -13.09 -23.54
CA LYS A 195 -8.18 -13.59 -23.62
C LYS A 195 -8.09 -14.95 -22.98
N LYS A 196 -7.87 -15.97 -23.82
CA LYS A 196 -7.43 -17.32 -23.45
C LYS A 196 -6.14 -17.22 -22.60
N MET A 197 -6.28 -16.98 -21.30
CA MET A 197 -5.21 -17.23 -20.34
C MET A 197 -5.21 -18.73 -20.07
N GLN A 198 -4.15 -19.41 -20.50
CA GLN A 198 -3.97 -20.86 -20.34
C GLN A 198 -3.77 -21.30 -18.87
N ASN A 199 -3.86 -20.40 -17.90
CA ASN A 199 -3.90 -20.73 -16.47
C ASN A 199 -5.08 -20.00 -15.82
N PRO A 200 -6.20 -20.69 -15.52
CA PRO A 200 -7.36 -20.07 -14.91
C PRO A 200 -7.21 -19.82 -13.40
N VAL A 201 -5.99 -19.75 -12.84
CA VAL A 201 -5.80 -19.93 -11.39
C VAL A 201 -4.95 -18.84 -10.73
N TYR A 202 -5.54 -18.21 -9.70
CA TYR A 202 -4.94 -17.35 -8.68
C TYR A 202 -4.46 -15.96 -9.13
N CYS A 203 -5.36 -14.98 -9.17
CA CYS A 203 -5.01 -13.55 -9.28
C CYS A 203 -4.02 -13.09 -8.18
N CYS A 204 -4.05 -13.77 -7.04
CA CYS A 204 -3.73 -13.15 -5.77
C CYS A 204 -2.88 -14.07 -4.90
N SER A 205 -1.94 -13.47 -4.18
CA SER A 205 -1.10 -14.14 -3.19
C SER A 205 -1.91 -14.46 -1.93
N ASP A 206 -1.66 -15.61 -1.31
CA ASP A 206 -2.10 -15.92 0.06
C ASP A 206 -1.46 -14.97 1.09
N GLN A 207 -0.34 -14.35 0.73
CA GLN A 207 0.37 -13.35 1.52
C GLN A 207 -0.04 -11.91 1.19
N GLY A 208 -1.16 -11.71 0.47
CA GLY A 208 -1.69 -10.38 0.17
C GLY A 208 -1.71 -9.46 1.40
N ILE A 209 -1.10 -8.29 1.26
CA ILE A 209 -0.92 -7.30 2.33
C ILE A 209 -2.05 -6.28 2.30
N SER A 210 -2.42 -5.84 1.12
CA SER A 210 -3.42 -4.80 0.96
C SER A 210 -4.27 -5.02 -0.27
N PHE A 211 -5.53 -4.59 -0.16
CA PHE A 211 -6.55 -4.72 -1.17
C PHE A 211 -7.23 -3.36 -1.34
N GLY A 212 -7.16 -2.79 -2.55
CA GLY A 212 -7.72 -1.49 -2.88
C GLY A 212 -9.14 -1.57 -3.45
N SER A 213 -9.76 -0.40 -3.69
CA SER A 213 -11.06 -0.29 -4.38
C SER A 213 -12.20 -1.06 -3.70
N LEU A 214 -12.15 -1.18 -2.38
CA LEU A 214 -13.15 -1.87 -1.58
C LEU A 214 -14.19 -0.91 -1.02
N ASN A 215 -15.41 -1.41 -0.85
CA ASN A 215 -16.44 -0.71 -0.10
C ASN A 215 -16.49 -1.20 1.36
N TYR A 216 -17.27 -0.52 2.21
CA TYR A 216 -17.40 -0.86 3.64
C TYR A 216 -17.94 -2.28 3.90
N ARG A 217 -18.77 -2.83 3.00
CA ARG A 217 -19.29 -4.21 3.12
C ARG A 217 -18.19 -5.21 2.81
N ASP A 218 -17.39 -4.94 1.79
CA ASP A 218 -16.25 -5.77 1.41
C ASP A 218 -15.23 -5.84 2.56
N HIS A 219 -14.96 -4.72 3.24
CA HIS A 219 -14.08 -4.70 4.43
C HIS A 219 -14.56 -5.67 5.51
N ARG A 220 -15.87 -5.72 5.79
CA ARG A 220 -16.44 -6.65 6.79
C ARG A 220 -16.30 -8.10 6.35
N ILE A 221 -16.48 -8.39 5.06
CA ILE A 221 -16.35 -9.74 4.54
C ILE A 221 -14.89 -10.18 4.57
N LEU A 222 -13.95 -9.32 4.17
CA LEU A 222 -12.52 -9.62 4.22
C LEU A 222 -12.00 -9.78 5.65
N ASP A 223 -12.44 -8.94 6.59
CA ASP A 223 -12.11 -9.08 8.01
C ASP A 223 -12.61 -10.44 8.55
N TYR A 224 -13.85 -10.82 8.24
CA TYR A 224 -14.38 -12.13 8.59
C TYR A 224 -13.59 -13.27 7.93
N ALA A 225 -13.31 -13.17 6.63
CA ALA A 225 -12.64 -14.22 5.86
C ALA A 225 -11.21 -14.43 6.35
N THR A 226 -10.45 -13.35 6.52
CA THR A 226 -9.05 -13.41 6.98
C THR A 226 -8.91 -13.87 8.42
N ALA A 227 -9.86 -13.53 9.30
CA ALA A 227 -9.80 -13.90 10.72
C ALA A 227 -10.40 -15.29 11.03
N ARG A 228 -11.45 -15.71 10.30
CA ARG A 228 -12.28 -16.86 10.69
C ARG A 228 -12.29 -18.01 9.69
N ILE A 229 -12.11 -17.74 8.40
CA ILE A 229 -12.08 -18.80 7.39
C ILE A 229 -10.66 -19.36 7.35
N LYS A 230 -10.43 -20.41 8.13
CA LYS A 230 -9.30 -21.31 7.87
C LYS A 230 -9.69 -22.20 6.69
N VAL A 231 -9.01 -22.05 5.56
CA VAL A 231 -9.14 -23.03 4.48
C VAL A 231 -8.53 -24.33 5.00
N PHE A 232 -9.34 -25.36 5.18
CA PHE A 232 -8.84 -26.70 5.51
C PHE A 232 -8.01 -27.22 4.33
N GLY A 233 -6.75 -27.62 4.58
CA GLY A 233 -5.88 -28.21 3.55
C GLY A 233 -4.50 -27.54 3.37
N TYR A 234 -4.13 -26.57 4.19
CA TYR A 234 -2.78 -26.03 4.34
C TYR A 234 -2.27 -26.21 5.76
#